data_AF-A0A6P2G494-F1
#
_entry.id   AF-A0A6P2G494-F1
#
_cell.length_a   1.000
_cell.length_b   1.000
_cell.length_c   1.000
_cell.angle_alpha   90.00
_cell.angle_beta   90.00
_cell.angle_gamma   90.00
#
_symmetry.space_group_name_H-M   'P 1'
#
loop_
_entity.id
_entity.type
_entity.pdbx_description
1 polymer ?
#
loop_
_entity_poly.entity_id
_entity_poly.type
_entity_poly.pdbx_seq_one_letter_code
_entity_poly.pdbx_strand_id
1 'polypeptide(L)'
;MSSHQHDSAAGASHSPLYAKLLGETAKIDWCDLERFFAQGKLLSVARDLDLVSVAEAIAGDDSEQVTRWLSAGLVARMPAETAADYAARNPELWAVVVSPWVCVQERA
;
A
#
# COMPACT_ATOMS: atom_id res chain seq x y z
N MET A 1 0.73 -26.74 -39.65
CA MET A 1 1.06 -27.60 -38.49
C MET A 1 1.24 -26.71 -37.28
N SER A 2 0.13 -26.28 -36.67
CA SER A 2 0.15 -25.50 -35.43
C SER A 2 -0.50 -26.36 -34.36
N SER A 3 0.33 -27.17 -33.72
CA SER A 3 0.07 -27.70 -32.40
C SER A 3 1.19 -27.15 -31.53
N HIS A 4 0.84 -26.43 -30.48
CA HIS A 4 1.19 -26.75 -29.10
C HIS A 4 0.50 -25.71 -28.21
N GLN A 5 -0.50 -26.23 -27.49
CA GLN A 5 -0.99 -25.73 -26.22
C GLN A 5 0.17 -25.30 -25.31
N HIS A 6 0.02 -24.17 -24.60
CA HIS A 6 0.41 -24.14 -23.19
C HIS A 6 -0.79 -23.71 -22.35
N ASP A 7 -0.92 -24.47 -21.29
CA ASP A 7 -2.00 -24.55 -20.32
C ASP A 7 -1.76 -23.53 -19.18
N SER A 8 -2.85 -23.21 -18.49
CA SER A 8 -2.93 -22.83 -17.07
C SER A 8 -2.37 -21.48 -16.58
N ALA A 9 -3.30 -20.65 -16.09
CA ALA A 9 -3.21 -20.13 -14.71
C ALA A 9 -4.61 -19.75 -14.20
N ALA A 10 -5.09 -20.51 -13.22
CA ALA A 10 -6.24 -20.15 -12.41
C ALA A 10 -5.90 -18.99 -11.46
N GLY A 11 -6.90 -18.13 -11.21
CA GLY A 11 -7.15 -17.60 -9.87
C GLY A 11 -6.46 -16.30 -9.46
N ALA A 12 -7.00 -15.17 -9.90
CA ALA A 12 -7.25 -14.03 -9.02
C ALA A 12 -8.26 -13.10 -9.72
N SER A 13 -9.54 -13.22 -9.35
CA SER A 13 -10.53 -12.21 -9.74
C SER A 13 -10.32 -10.97 -8.88
N HIS A 14 -9.24 -10.24 -9.15
CA HIS A 14 -9.02 -8.93 -8.55
C HIS A 14 -10.17 -8.01 -8.95
N SER A 15 -10.71 -7.25 -8.01
CA SER A 15 -11.80 -6.32 -8.32
C SER A 15 -11.31 -5.26 -9.32
N PRO A 16 -12.20 -4.63 -10.11
CA PRO A 16 -11.84 -3.49 -10.95
C PRO A 16 -11.15 -2.34 -10.17
N LEU A 17 -11.44 -2.21 -8.88
CA LEU A 17 -10.80 -1.24 -7.98
C LEU A 17 -9.36 -1.64 -7.64
N TYR A 18 -9.12 -2.93 -7.36
CA TYR A 18 -7.79 -3.47 -7.12
C TYR A 18 -6.86 -3.21 -8.31
N ALA A 19 -7.33 -3.51 -9.54
CA ALA A 19 -6.54 -3.29 -10.75
C ALA A 19 -6.17 -1.81 -10.96
N LYS A 20 -7.07 -0.88 -10.60
CA LYS A 20 -6.80 0.56 -10.65
C LYS A 20 -5.75 0.97 -9.62
N LEU A 21 -5.90 0.54 -8.36
CA LEU A 21 -4.98 0.88 -7.26
C LEU A 21 -3.57 0.30 -7.50
N LEU A 22 -3.47 -0.86 -8.13
CA LEU A 22 -2.20 -1.44 -8.57
C LEU A 22 -1.48 -0.51 -9.57
N GLY A 23 -2.23 0.12 -10.49
CA GLY A 23 -1.70 1.12 -11.42
C GLY A 23 -1.36 2.46 -10.75
N GLU A 24 -1.98 2.76 -9.61
CA GLU A 24 -1.68 3.94 -8.78
C GLU A 24 -0.57 3.68 -7.76
N THR A 25 -0.09 2.44 -7.65
CA THR A 25 1.07 2.08 -6.81
C THR A 25 2.35 2.52 -7.50
N ALA A 26 3.00 3.52 -6.93
CA ALA A 26 4.24 4.06 -7.49
C ALA A 26 5.38 3.95 -6.49
N LYS A 27 6.60 3.79 -7.02
CA LYS A 27 7.82 4.10 -6.29
C LYS A 27 7.83 5.61 -6.01
N ILE A 28 8.19 5.99 -4.80
CA ILE A 28 8.20 7.38 -4.38
C ILE A 28 9.33 7.61 -3.38
N ASP A 29 9.93 8.80 -3.45
CA ASP A 29 10.94 9.21 -2.48
C ASP A 29 10.27 9.75 -1.21
N TRP A 30 10.96 9.63 -0.07
CA TRP A 30 10.44 10.13 1.20
C TRP A 30 10.09 11.63 1.14
N CYS A 31 10.90 12.44 0.44
CA CYS A 31 10.69 13.88 0.28
C CYS A 31 9.29 14.25 -0.26
N ASP A 32 8.74 13.46 -1.18
CA ASP A 32 7.40 13.69 -1.71
C ASP A 32 6.29 13.31 -0.73
N LEU A 33 6.60 12.44 0.23
CA LEU A 33 5.70 11.96 1.27
C LEU A 33 5.65 12.87 2.50
N GLU A 34 6.68 13.69 2.75
CA GLU A 34 6.78 14.59 3.91
C GLU A 34 5.56 15.51 4.05
N ARG A 35 5.03 16.03 2.94
CA ARG A 35 3.85 16.90 2.95
C ARG A 35 2.60 16.17 3.47
N PHE A 36 2.48 14.88 3.19
CA PHE A 36 1.35 14.06 3.65
C PHE A 36 1.57 13.63 5.10
N PHE A 37 2.83 13.40 5.49
CA PHE A 37 3.20 13.16 6.88
C PHE A 37 2.85 14.36 7.77
N ALA A 38 3.24 15.57 7.36
CA ALA A 38 2.94 16.82 8.06
C ALA A 38 1.42 17.08 8.19
N GLN A 39 0.62 16.56 7.26
CA GLN A 39 -0.85 16.63 7.30
C GLN A 39 -1.49 15.49 8.13
N GLY A 40 -0.69 14.55 8.66
CA GLY A 40 -1.18 13.38 9.38
C GLY A 40 -1.93 12.37 8.51
N LYS A 41 -1.64 12.35 7.19
CA LYS A 41 -2.34 11.54 6.18
C LYS A 41 -1.58 10.30 5.71
N LEU A 42 -0.39 10.03 6.25
CA LEU A 42 0.35 8.81 5.94
C LEU A 42 -0.06 7.64 6.82
N LEU A 43 -0.32 6.51 6.18
CA LEU A 43 -0.45 5.21 6.82
C LEU A 43 0.77 4.36 6.47
N SER A 44 1.44 3.83 7.48
CA SER A 44 2.47 2.80 7.32
C SER A 44 1.80 1.43 7.26
N VAL A 45 2.18 0.63 6.27
CA VAL A 45 1.73 -0.75 6.07
C VAL A 45 2.89 -1.69 6.32
N ALA A 46 2.70 -2.67 7.20
CA ALA A 46 3.68 -3.72 7.47
C ALA A 46 4.01 -4.52 6.20
N ARG A 47 5.26 -4.99 6.08
CA ARG A 47 5.74 -5.70 4.88
C ARG A 47 5.01 -7.03 4.62
N ASP A 48 4.42 -7.62 5.66
CA ASP A 48 3.66 -8.88 5.58
C ASP A 48 2.24 -8.69 5.03
N LEU A 49 1.81 -7.44 4.78
CA LEU A 49 0.54 -7.12 4.12
C LEU A 49 0.74 -6.64 2.69
N ASP A 50 -0.19 -6.98 1.81
CA ASP A 50 -0.25 -6.42 0.46
C ASP A 50 -0.76 -4.97 0.51
N LEU A 51 0.06 -4.04 0.02
CA LEU A 51 -0.25 -2.61 0.00
C LEU A 51 -1.54 -2.31 -0.78
N VAL A 52 -1.79 -3.02 -1.89
CA VAL A 52 -2.99 -2.81 -2.71
C VAL A 52 -4.24 -3.29 -2.00
N SER A 53 -4.17 -4.45 -1.33
CA SER A 53 -5.26 -4.97 -0.49
C SER A 53 -5.66 -4.00 0.63
N VAL A 54 -4.69 -3.34 1.27
CA VAL A 54 -4.97 -2.31 2.28
C VAL A 54 -5.66 -1.09 1.66
N ALA A 55 -5.16 -0.62 0.51
CA ALA A 55 -5.76 0.51 -0.19
C ALA A 55 -7.19 0.22 -0.66
N GLU A 56 -7.45 -1.01 -1.15
CA GLU A 56 -8.79 -1.46 -1.55
C GLU A 56 -9.77 -1.46 -0.36
N ALA A 57 -9.36 -2.01 0.78
CA ALA A 57 -10.19 -2.02 1.99
C ALA A 57 -10.54 -0.61 2.46
N ILE A 58 -9.58 0.33 2.43
CA ILE A 58 -9.84 1.74 2.78
C ILE A 58 -10.78 2.39 1.76
N ALA A 59 -10.57 2.16 0.46
CA ALA A 59 -11.39 2.71 -0.60
C ALA A 59 -12.83 2.16 -0.60
N GLY A 60 -12.99 0.91 -0.15
CA GLY A 60 -14.28 0.22 0.00
C GLY A 60 -14.98 0.48 1.35
N ASP A 61 -14.40 1.30 2.23
CA ASP A 61 -14.90 1.56 3.59
C ASP A 61 -15.08 0.28 4.44
N ASP A 62 -14.20 -0.71 4.24
CA ASP A 62 -14.14 -1.94 5.06
C ASP A 62 -13.49 -1.63 6.43
N SER A 63 -14.23 -0.88 7.23
CA SER A 63 -13.80 -0.41 8.54
C SER A 63 -13.48 -1.56 9.50
N GLU A 64 -14.18 -2.69 9.41
CA GLU A 64 -13.90 -3.87 10.25
C GLU A 64 -12.52 -4.46 9.96
N GLN A 65 -12.17 -4.65 8.69
CA GLN A 65 -10.87 -5.16 8.28
C GLN A 65 -9.75 -4.15 8.61
N VAL A 66 -9.97 -2.86 8.36
CA VAL A 66 -9.00 -1.80 8.67
C VAL A 66 -8.75 -1.70 10.19
N THR A 67 -9.81 -1.75 11.01
CA THR A 67 -9.69 -1.74 12.48
C THR A 67 -8.92 -2.96 12.99
N ARG A 68 -9.12 -4.15 12.39
CA ARG A 68 -8.35 -5.34 12.74
C ARG A 68 -6.86 -5.16 12.49
N TRP A 69 -6.47 -4.59 11.34
CA TRP A 69 -5.05 -4.33 11.05
C TRP A 69 -4.45 -3.24 11.94
N LEU A 70 -5.20 -2.19 12.23
CA LEU A 70 -4.79 -1.14 13.18
C LEU A 70 -4.53 -1.73 14.57
N SER A 71 -5.44 -2.59 15.05
CA SER A 71 -5.31 -3.24 16.37
C SER A 71 -4.17 -4.25 16.42
N ALA A 72 -3.85 -4.89 15.29
CA ALA A 72 -2.74 -5.81 15.17
C ALA A 72 -1.38 -5.11 14.92
N GLY A 73 -1.37 -3.78 14.72
CA GLY A 73 -0.15 -3.04 14.38
C GLY A 73 0.36 -3.29 12.95
N LEU A 74 -0.43 -3.91 12.09
CA LEU A 74 -0.08 -4.20 10.69
C LEU A 74 -0.30 -2.99 9.77
N VAL A 75 -1.23 -2.12 10.16
CA VAL A 75 -1.40 -0.79 9.59
C VAL A 75 -1.34 0.19 10.74
N ALA A 76 -0.67 1.32 10.57
CA ALA A 76 -0.60 2.37 11.57
C ALA A 76 -0.55 3.74 10.90
N ARG A 77 -0.96 4.80 11.60
CA ARG A 77 -0.51 6.14 11.19
C ARG A 77 1.01 6.17 11.25
N MET A 78 1.65 6.77 10.25
CA MET A 78 3.11 6.80 10.15
C MET A 78 3.72 7.30 11.46
N PRO A 79 4.46 6.45 12.20
CA PRO A 79 5.12 6.86 13.42
C PRO A 79 6.22 7.89 13.13
N ALA A 80 6.41 8.85 14.04
CA ALA A 80 7.45 9.88 13.87
C ALA A 80 8.86 9.29 13.81
N GLU A 81 9.11 8.19 14.53
CA GLU A 81 10.36 7.44 14.50
C GLU A 81 10.63 6.82 13.12
N THR A 82 9.62 6.19 12.50
CA THR A 82 9.73 5.63 11.15
C THR A 82 9.91 6.73 10.10
N ALA A 83 9.20 7.84 10.24
CA ALA A 83 9.37 9.01 9.37
C ALA A 83 10.80 9.56 9.45
N ALA A 84 11.36 9.68 10.66
CA ALA A 84 12.74 10.13 10.85
C ALA A 84 13.76 9.14 10.28
N ASP A 85 13.53 7.83 10.44
CA ASP A 85 14.37 6.78 9.86
C ASP A 85 14.34 6.81 8.32
N TYR A 86 13.16 6.97 7.71
CA TYR A 86 13.04 7.12 6.26
C TYR A 86 13.70 8.39 5.75
N ALA A 87 13.59 9.51 6.48
CA ALA A 87 14.30 10.74 6.14
C ALA A 87 15.83 10.55 6.18
N ALA A 88 16.34 9.75 7.12
CA ALA A 88 17.77 9.52 7.28
C ALA A 88 18.34 8.51 6.27
N ARG A 89 17.62 7.40 6.02
CA ARG A 89 18.08 6.32 5.14
C ARG A 89 17.66 6.50 3.67
N ASN A 90 16.61 7.29 3.43
CA ASN A 90 15.92 7.43 2.14
C ASN A 90 15.71 6.09 1.42
N PRO A 91 15.02 5.13 2.06
CA PRO A 91 14.81 3.83 1.45
C PRO A 91 13.86 3.94 0.24
N GLU A 92 13.85 2.90 -0.59
CA GLU A 92 12.88 2.81 -1.67
C GLU A 92 11.49 2.52 -1.08
N LEU A 93 10.52 3.39 -1.34
CA LEU A 93 9.17 3.28 -0.81
C LEU A 93 8.16 3.03 -1.93
N TRP A 94 7.15 2.25 -1.63
CA TRP A 94 5.92 2.15 -2.42
C TRP A 94 4.82 2.92 -1.74
N ALA A 95 4.02 3.63 -2.53
CA ALA A 95 2.84 4.32 -2.03
C ALA A 95 1.63 4.15 -2.93
N VAL A 96 0.45 4.10 -2.30
CA VAL A 96 -0.87 4.12 -2.95
C VAL A 96 -1.70 5.23 -2.33
N VAL A 97 -2.28 6.08 -3.16
CA VAL A 97 -3.14 7.19 -2.71
C VAL A 97 -4.59 6.69 -2.66
N VAL A 98 -5.19 6.74 -1.48
CA VAL A 98 -6.59 6.41 -1.24
C VAL A 98 -7.21 7.52 -0.41
N SER A 99 -7.85 8.49 -1.09
CA SER A 99 -8.30 9.74 -0.47
C SER A 99 -9.10 9.51 0.83
N PRO A 100 -8.78 10.23 1.92
CA PRO A 100 -7.77 11.30 2.04
C PRO A 100 -6.36 10.81 2.39
N TRP A 101 -6.14 9.49 2.47
CA TRP A 101 -4.93 8.85 2.97
C TRP A 101 -3.93 8.49 1.87
N VAL A 102 -2.68 8.27 2.28
CA VAL A 102 -1.64 7.67 1.44
C VAL A 102 -1.06 6.50 2.23
N CYS A 103 -1.21 5.29 1.70
CA CYS A 103 -0.62 4.08 2.27
C CYS A 103 0.81 3.95 1.76
N VAL A 104 1.75 3.65 2.64
CA VAL A 104 3.18 3.59 2.35
C VAL A 104 3.78 2.31 2.92
N GLN A 105 4.63 1.66 2.14
CA GLN A 105 5.36 0.46 2.54
C GLN A 105 6.82 0.55 2.06
N GLU A 106 7.78 0.14 2.90
CA GLU A 106 9.18 0.04 2.50
C GLU A 106 9.40 -1.17 1.58
N ARG A 107 10.04 -0.93 0.45
CA ARG A 107 10.43 -1.99 -0.48
C ARG A 107 11.61 -2.75 0.09
N ALA A 108 11.50 -4.08 0.14
CA ALA A 108 12.59 -4.97 0.54
C ALA A 108 13.65 -5.12 -0.57
#